data_AF-A0A2M7KD50-F1
#
_entry.id   AF-A0A2M7KD50-F1
#
_cell.length_a   1.000
_cell.length_b   1.000
_cell.length_c   1.000
_cell.angle_alpha   90.00
_cell.angle_beta   90.00
_cell.angle_gamma   90.00
#
_symmetry.space_group_name_H-M   'P 1'
#
loop_
_entity.id
_entity.type
_entity.pdbx_description
1 polymer ?
#
loop_
_entity_poly.entity_id
_entity_poly.type
_entity_poly.pdbx_seq_one_letter_code
_entity_poly.pdbx_strand_id
1 'polypeptide(L)'
;MIDAQIINVTNDVKWIGILDESLVTFDVVMETKYGSTYNSYFINAEKKVIIETAKENFTEIYLNKVKQVVTPESIDYIIMNHTEPDHSGCLRHLLKIAPNAVVIGSGNAIRYLQDIVDIPFKSKQVKNGDTLNLGNKTLKFIAAPNLHWPDTMYSYLVEEKILFTCDSFGSHFCKKEMFDDLVPNFDDAYQYYFDVILKPYSKFMLKAIEKIKQLEIKTICTGHGPILRTYWKKYVDLYC
;
A
#
# COMPACT_ATOMS: atom_id res chain seq x y z
N MET A 1 8.06 21.64 -4.29
CA MET A 1 7.74 21.69 -2.84
C MET A 1 8.10 20.34 -2.26
N ILE A 2 8.68 20.28 -1.08
CA ILE A 2 8.87 19.01 -0.36
C ILE A 2 7.48 18.59 0.13
N ASP A 3 6.96 17.45 -0.34
CA ASP A 3 5.68 16.93 0.11
C ASP A 3 5.81 16.50 1.58
N ALA A 4 5.29 17.32 2.50
CA ALA A 4 5.24 17.03 3.93
C ALA A 4 3.84 16.58 4.40
N GLN A 5 2.91 16.29 3.46
CA GLN A 5 1.52 16.05 3.80
C GLN A 5 1.31 14.71 4.52
N ILE A 6 0.55 14.74 5.60
CA ILE A 6 0.06 13.54 6.31
C ILE A 6 -1.46 13.67 6.38
N ILE A 7 -2.17 12.61 6.03
CA ILE A 7 -3.63 12.62 5.96
C ILE A 7 -4.18 11.59 6.95
N ASN A 8 -5.09 12.00 7.83
CA ASN A 8 -5.81 11.07 8.68
C ASN A 8 -6.86 10.34 7.84
N VAL A 9 -6.67 9.04 7.62
CA VAL A 9 -7.69 8.16 7.02
C VAL A 9 -8.78 7.88 8.06
N THR A 10 -8.35 7.62 9.28
CA THR A 10 -9.18 7.55 10.49
C THR A 10 -8.39 8.16 11.66
N ASN A 11 -8.87 8.00 12.89
CA ASN A 11 -8.14 8.48 14.07
C ASN A 11 -6.82 7.73 14.30
N ASP A 12 -6.78 6.43 13.97
CA ASP A 12 -5.61 5.58 14.20
C ASP A 12 -4.86 5.22 12.91
N VAL A 13 -5.42 5.47 11.72
CA VAL A 13 -4.76 5.20 10.44
C VAL A 13 -4.46 6.49 9.71
N LYS A 14 -3.19 6.67 9.34
CA LYS A 14 -2.71 7.85 8.60
C LYS A 14 -2.06 7.43 7.29
N TRP A 15 -2.32 8.18 6.23
CA TRP A 15 -1.52 8.12 5.00
C TRP A 15 -0.26 8.95 5.20
N ILE A 16 0.89 8.32 4.93
CA ILE A 16 2.25 8.87 5.01
C ILE A 16 3.02 8.62 3.70
N GLY A 17 2.29 8.45 2.60
CA GLY A 17 2.86 8.22 1.27
C GLY A 17 3.46 9.47 0.65
N ILE A 18 3.71 9.42 -0.65
CA ILE A 18 4.36 10.48 -1.43
C ILE A 18 3.49 10.92 -2.58
N LEU A 19 3.39 12.22 -2.80
CA LEU A 19 2.86 12.84 -4.01
C LEU A 19 4.00 13.06 -5.02
N ASP A 20 3.89 12.46 -6.20
CA ASP A 20 4.80 12.66 -7.32
C ASP A 20 4.04 13.25 -8.52
N GLU A 21 3.73 14.55 -8.41
CA GLU A 21 3.08 15.31 -9.48
C GLU A 21 3.94 15.41 -10.75
N SER A 22 5.26 15.19 -10.63
CA SER A 22 6.22 15.36 -11.72
C SER A 22 6.43 14.13 -12.59
N LEU A 23 5.88 12.98 -12.19
CA LEU A 23 6.02 11.76 -12.95
C LEU A 23 5.32 11.89 -14.30
N VAL A 24 6.08 11.68 -15.38
CA VAL A 24 5.55 11.69 -16.76
C VAL A 24 5.40 10.27 -17.30
N THR A 25 6.28 9.35 -16.90
CA THR A 25 6.27 7.96 -17.37
C THR A 25 6.56 7.01 -16.21
N PHE A 26 5.67 6.06 -16.00
CA PHE A 26 5.81 4.95 -15.06
C PHE A 26 6.28 3.69 -15.79
N ASP A 27 7.28 2.99 -15.22
CA ASP A 27 7.91 1.76 -15.74
C ASP A 27 8.09 1.71 -17.26
N VAL A 28 8.60 2.82 -17.81
CA VAL A 28 9.01 3.00 -19.22
C VAL A 28 7.86 3.02 -20.23
N VAL A 29 6.69 2.44 -19.93
CA VAL A 29 5.63 2.17 -20.92
C VAL A 29 4.31 2.91 -20.67
N MET A 30 4.11 3.48 -19.47
CA MET A 30 2.83 4.07 -19.10
C MET A 30 2.95 5.58 -18.87
N GLU A 31 2.20 6.37 -19.64
CA GLU A 31 2.17 7.82 -19.47
C GLU A 31 1.28 8.20 -18.27
N THR A 32 1.80 9.01 -17.36
CA THR A 32 1.06 9.43 -16.15
C THR A 32 0.59 10.88 -16.28
N LYS A 33 -0.53 11.09 -16.97
CA LYS A 33 -1.14 12.42 -17.22
C LYS A 33 -1.33 13.27 -15.95
N TYR A 34 -1.53 12.63 -14.81
CA TYR A 34 -1.84 13.28 -13.54
C TYR A 34 -0.75 13.06 -12.48
N GLY A 35 0.46 12.65 -12.88
CA GLY A 35 1.48 12.16 -11.96
C GLY A 35 1.08 10.85 -11.28
N SER A 36 1.73 10.52 -10.18
CA SER A 36 1.41 9.33 -9.37
C SER A 36 1.60 9.62 -7.88
N THR A 37 1.21 8.66 -7.06
CA THR A 37 1.53 8.65 -5.63
C THR A 37 2.15 7.32 -5.27
N TYR A 38 2.98 7.28 -4.23
CA TYR A 38 3.49 6.04 -3.64
C TYR A 38 2.93 5.96 -2.23
N ASN A 39 1.82 5.24 -2.07
CA ASN A 39 1.04 5.27 -0.85
C ASN A 39 1.64 4.34 0.20
N SER A 40 1.83 4.89 1.40
CA SER A 40 2.21 4.15 2.60
C SER A 40 1.30 4.60 3.74
N TYR A 41 1.04 3.69 4.68
CA TYR A 41 0.09 3.92 5.76
C TYR A 41 0.70 3.59 7.12
N PHE A 42 0.44 4.44 8.11
CA PHE A 42 0.78 4.20 9.49
C PHE A 42 -0.47 3.83 10.28
N ILE A 43 -0.41 2.74 11.04
CA ILE A 43 -1.46 2.29 11.96
C ILE A 43 -0.95 2.45 13.39
N ASN A 44 -1.62 3.31 14.14
CA ASN A 44 -1.33 3.64 15.53
C ASN A 44 -2.10 2.75 16.52
N ALA A 45 -1.98 1.42 16.39
CA ALA A 45 -2.50 0.49 17.38
C ALA A 45 -1.59 0.43 18.63
N GLU A 46 -1.84 -0.47 19.59
CA GLU A 46 -0.88 -0.70 20.68
C GLU A 46 0.49 -1.09 20.12
N LYS A 47 0.50 -1.90 19.06
CA LYS A 47 1.69 -2.15 18.23
C LYS A 47 1.69 -1.26 16.99
N LYS A 48 2.80 -0.58 16.74
CA LYS A 48 2.95 0.40 15.65
C LYS A 48 3.27 -0.29 14.35
N VAL A 49 2.49 0.01 13.30
CA VAL A 49 2.61 -0.67 12.01
C VAL A 49 2.76 0.32 10.87
N ILE A 50 3.65 0.02 9.93
CA ILE A 50 3.71 0.63 8.61
C ILE A 50 3.21 -0.38 7.57
N ILE A 51 2.42 0.07 6.61
CA ILE A 51 1.98 -0.70 5.43
C ILE A 51 2.61 -0.05 4.20
N GLU A 52 3.40 -0.83 3.44
CA GLU A 52 4.25 -0.40 2.33
C GLU A 52 5.25 0.69 2.71
N THR A 53 6.23 0.92 1.82
CA THR A 53 7.07 2.11 1.87
C THR A 53 6.85 2.93 0.61
N ALA A 54 7.90 3.55 0.06
CA ALA A 54 7.81 4.33 -1.15
C ALA A 54 9.06 4.11 -2.01
N LYS A 55 9.04 4.64 -3.23
CA LYS A 55 10.16 4.61 -4.15
C LYS A 55 11.40 5.25 -3.54
N GLU A 56 12.55 4.63 -3.73
CA GLU A 56 13.80 4.99 -3.04
C GLU A 56 14.19 6.47 -3.24
N ASN A 57 13.89 7.05 -4.40
CA ASN A 57 14.13 8.47 -4.72
C ASN A 57 13.50 9.44 -3.70
N PHE A 58 12.47 9.02 -2.97
CA PHE A 58 11.76 9.83 -1.98
C PHE A 58 12.13 9.49 -0.53
N THR A 59 13.22 8.74 -0.31
CA THR A 59 13.64 8.28 1.03
C THR A 59 13.67 9.39 2.07
N GLU A 60 14.29 10.53 1.77
CA GLU A 60 14.38 11.63 2.75
C GLU A 60 12.99 12.15 3.16
N ILE A 61 12.12 12.37 2.17
CA ILE A 61 10.76 12.85 2.39
C ILE A 61 9.95 11.82 3.19
N TYR A 62 10.02 10.56 2.78
CA TYR A 62 9.30 9.46 3.42
C TYR A 62 9.73 9.27 4.89
N LEU A 63 11.03 9.20 5.17
CA LEU A 63 11.52 9.05 6.54
C LEU A 63 11.17 10.26 7.42
N ASN A 64 11.13 11.47 6.85
CA ASN A 64 10.66 12.66 7.57
C ASN A 64 9.17 12.58 7.90
N LYS A 65 8.32 12.00 7.05
CA LYS A 65 6.90 11.75 7.37
C LYS A 65 6.74 10.67 8.45
N VAL A 66 7.51 9.58 8.37
CA VAL A 66 7.51 8.53 9.41
C VAL A 66 7.84 9.12 10.79
N LYS A 67 8.90 9.91 10.89
CA LYS A 67 9.32 10.55 12.16
C LYS A 67 8.28 11.51 12.75
N GLN A 68 7.38 12.05 11.93
CA GLN A 68 6.30 12.92 12.41
C GLN A 68 5.14 12.14 13.03
N VAL A 69 4.97 10.86 12.69
CA VAL A 69 3.86 10.04 13.20
C VAL A 69 4.28 9.05 14.27
N VAL A 70 5.55 8.66 14.32
CA VAL A 70 6.07 7.65 15.25
C VAL A 70 7.58 7.80 15.48
N THR A 71 8.03 7.45 16.69
CA THR A 71 9.46 7.21 16.95
C THR A 71 9.88 5.93 16.21
N PRO A 72 10.78 5.97 15.21
CA PRO A 72 11.04 4.83 14.33
C PRO A 72 11.42 3.53 15.07
N GLU A 73 12.14 3.63 16.18
CA GLU A 73 12.57 2.49 17.00
C GLU A 73 11.40 1.76 17.68
N SER A 74 10.24 2.42 17.78
CA SER A 74 8.99 1.85 18.34
C SER A 74 8.10 1.18 17.28
N ILE A 75 8.51 1.15 16.01
CA ILE A 75 7.80 0.43 14.96
C ILE A 75 7.94 -1.07 15.21
N ASP A 76 6.82 -1.74 15.46
CA ASP A 76 6.77 -3.19 15.69
C ASP A 76 6.80 -3.97 14.37
N TYR A 77 6.03 -3.52 13.39
CA TYR A 77 5.82 -4.25 12.14
C TYR A 77 5.88 -3.34 10.91
N ILE A 78 6.45 -3.87 9.84
CA ILE A 78 6.38 -3.27 8.49
C ILE A 78 5.75 -4.34 7.59
N ILE A 79 4.54 -4.10 7.13
CA ILE A 79 3.82 -5.00 6.24
C ILE A 79 4.14 -4.63 4.79
N MET A 80 4.65 -5.60 4.05
CA MET A 80 4.89 -5.50 2.61
C MET A 80 3.93 -6.44 1.90
N ASN A 81 2.83 -5.87 1.39
CA ASN A 81 1.83 -6.59 0.60
C ASN A 81 2.34 -6.88 -0.81
N HIS A 82 3.33 -6.13 -1.28
CA HIS A 82 3.92 -6.18 -2.62
C HIS A 82 5.37 -5.72 -2.54
N THR A 83 6.22 -6.13 -3.47
CA THR A 83 7.68 -5.92 -3.38
C THR A 83 8.31 -5.20 -4.55
N GLU A 84 7.50 -4.67 -5.47
CA GLU A 84 8.01 -3.84 -6.55
C GLU A 84 8.77 -2.62 -5.99
N PRO A 85 9.90 -2.20 -6.61
CA PRO A 85 10.81 -1.21 -6.03
C PRO A 85 10.19 0.16 -5.71
N ASP A 86 9.08 0.52 -6.33
CA ASP A 86 8.35 1.75 -6.06
C ASP A 86 7.50 1.72 -4.78
N HIS A 87 7.26 0.53 -4.23
CA HIS A 87 6.65 0.31 -2.90
C HIS A 87 7.68 -0.11 -1.85
N SER A 88 8.73 -0.83 -2.23
CA SER A 88 9.73 -1.37 -1.30
C SER A 88 11.02 -0.54 -1.19
N GLY A 89 11.23 0.45 -2.06
CA GLY A 89 12.52 1.14 -2.21
C GLY A 89 13.05 1.80 -0.95
N CYS A 90 12.17 2.32 -0.09
CA CYS A 90 12.56 2.96 1.16
C CYS A 90 12.77 1.96 2.32
N LEU A 91 12.46 0.67 2.15
CA LEU A 91 12.49 -0.31 3.24
C LEU A 91 13.89 -0.47 3.86
N ARG A 92 14.94 -0.56 3.02
CA ARG A 92 16.34 -0.65 3.49
C ARG A 92 16.70 0.52 4.40
N HIS A 93 16.25 1.73 4.07
CA HIS A 93 16.58 2.93 4.84
C HIS A 93 15.73 3.08 6.10
N LEU A 94 14.46 2.67 6.04
CA LEU A 94 13.59 2.61 7.21
C LEU A 94 14.12 1.61 8.26
N LEU A 95 14.58 0.43 7.83
CA LEU A 95 15.13 -0.59 8.74
C LEU A 95 16.41 -0.14 9.46
N LYS A 96 17.18 0.80 8.91
CA LYS A 96 18.35 1.38 9.60
C LYS A 96 17.95 2.18 10.84
N ILE A 97 16.78 2.82 10.83
CA ILE A 97 16.26 3.63 11.95
C ILE A 97 15.19 2.90 12.76
N ALA A 98 14.62 1.83 12.22
CA ALA A 98 13.65 0.95 12.88
C ALA A 98 14.18 -0.50 12.99
N PRO A 99 15.35 -0.74 13.60
CA PRO A 99 16.03 -2.05 13.57
C PRO A 99 15.28 -3.16 14.32
N ASN A 100 14.30 -2.79 15.15
CA ASN A 100 13.50 -3.74 15.91
C ASN A 100 12.27 -4.25 15.15
N ALA A 101 11.85 -3.56 14.09
CA ALA A 101 10.67 -3.89 13.33
C ALA A 101 10.79 -5.27 12.68
N VAL A 102 9.67 -6.01 12.66
CA VAL A 102 9.57 -7.27 11.94
C VAL A 102 8.85 -7.03 10.61
N VAL A 103 9.53 -7.35 9.51
CA VAL A 103 8.95 -7.27 8.17
C VAL A 103 8.01 -8.45 7.96
N ILE A 104 6.77 -8.18 7.56
CA ILE A 104 5.74 -9.19 7.35
C ILE A 104 5.30 -9.15 5.89
N GLY A 105 5.28 -10.31 5.25
CA GLY A 105 4.91 -10.44 3.85
C GLY A 105 4.55 -11.89 3.52
N SER A 106 4.09 -12.12 2.30
CA SER A 106 3.96 -13.48 1.78
C SER A 106 5.32 -14.19 1.72
N GLY A 107 5.33 -15.52 1.58
CA GLY A 107 6.58 -16.26 1.43
C GLY A 107 7.43 -15.79 0.23
N ASN A 108 6.77 -15.45 -0.88
CA ASN A 108 7.45 -14.87 -2.05
C ASN A 108 7.98 -13.47 -1.74
N ALA A 109 7.19 -12.62 -1.07
CA ALA A 109 7.61 -11.26 -0.70
C ALA A 109 8.88 -11.30 0.16
N ILE A 110 8.91 -12.11 1.21
CA ILE A 110 10.09 -12.21 2.09
C ILE A 110 11.32 -12.69 1.32
N ARG A 111 11.17 -13.63 0.39
CA ARG A 111 12.29 -14.08 -0.46
C ARG A 111 12.79 -12.95 -1.37
N TYR A 112 11.90 -12.23 -2.05
CA TYR A 112 12.30 -11.12 -2.93
C TYR A 112 12.95 -9.98 -2.14
N LEU A 113 12.42 -9.65 -0.96
CA LEU A 113 12.98 -8.61 -0.10
C LEU A 113 14.37 -8.95 0.43
N GLN A 114 14.71 -10.23 0.61
CA GLN A 114 16.07 -10.61 0.99
C GLN A 114 17.09 -10.15 -0.07
N ASP A 115 16.73 -10.25 -1.35
CA ASP A 115 17.58 -9.81 -2.47
C ASP A 115 17.51 -8.28 -2.67
N ILE A 116 16.30 -7.68 -2.58
CA ILE A 116 16.10 -6.25 -2.84
C ILE A 116 16.69 -5.37 -1.73
N VAL A 117 16.47 -5.73 -0.46
CA VAL A 117 16.87 -4.91 0.69
C VAL A 117 18.35 -5.03 0.98
N ASP A 118 18.96 -6.19 0.69
CA ASP A 118 20.41 -6.46 0.78
C ASP A 118 21.03 -6.09 2.15
N ILE A 119 20.25 -6.23 3.23
CA ILE A 119 20.71 -6.26 4.63
C ILE A 119 19.92 -7.31 5.41
N PRO A 120 20.47 -7.88 6.50
CA PRO A 120 19.69 -8.72 7.40
C PRO A 120 18.55 -7.94 8.06
N PHE A 121 17.36 -8.52 8.11
CA PHE A 121 16.22 -7.98 8.86
C PHE A 121 15.38 -9.10 9.48
N LYS A 122 14.67 -8.78 10.57
CA LYS A 122 13.70 -9.70 11.17
C LYS A 122 12.50 -9.80 10.24
N SER A 123 12.05 -11.01 9.95
CA SER A 123 10.87 -11.21 9.12
C SER A 123 9.96 -12.32 9.61
N LYS A 124 8.69 -12.25 9.20
CA LYS A 124 7.69 -13.28 9.43
C LYS A 124 6.85 -13.45 8.16
N GLN A 125 6.81 -14.68 7.65
CA GLN A 125 5.94 -15.03 6.53
C GLN A 125 4.50 -15.23 7.03
N VAL A 126 3.53 -14.81 6.20
CA VAL A 126 2.10 -15.03 6.43
C VAL A 126 1.46 -15.71 5.23
N LYS A 127 0.37 -16.44 5.50
CA LYS A 127 -0.46 -17.14 4.52
C LYS A 127 -1.89 -16.61 4.54
N ASN A 128 -2.67 -17.04 3.56
CA ASN A 128 -4.08 -16.71 3.49
C ASN A 128 -4.84 -17.09 4.77
N GLY A 129 -5.51 -16.12 5.38
CA GLY A 129 -6.31 -16.32 6.58
C GLY A 129 -5.53 -16.14 7.88
N ASP A 130 -4.20 -16.00 7.84
CA ASP A 130 -3.41 -15.67 9.02
C ASP A 130 -3.81 -14.30 9.57
N THR A 131 -3.64 -14.14 10.88
CA THR A 131 -3.93 -12.90 11.58
C THR A 131 -2.73 -12.44 12.41
N LEU A 132 -2.62 -11.13 12.59
CA LEU A 132 -1.66 -10.48 13.46
C LEU A 132 -2.41 -9.61 14.48
N ASN A 133 -2.24 -9.95 15.76
CA ASN A 133 -2.78 -9.18 16.86
C ASN A 133 -1.85 -7.99 17.19
N LEU A 134 -2.41 -6.79 17.10
CA LEU A 134 -1.77 -5.51 17.37
C LEU A 134 -2.11 -4.94 18.76
N GLY A 135 -2.66 -5.77 19.65
CA GLY A 135 -3.17 -5.42 20.97
C GLY A 135 -4.66 -5.09 20.91
N ASN A 136 -4.98 -3.87 20.48
CA ASN A 136 -6.34 -3.35 20.35
C ASN A 136 -6.92 -3.46 18.93
N LYS A 137 -6.14 -3.95 17.96
CA LYS A 137 -6.56 -4.15 16.57
C LYS A 137 -6.02 -5.46 16.00
N THR A 138 -6.58 -5.89 14.88
CA THR A 138 -6.22 -7.14 14.19
C THR A 138 -6.03 -6.89 12.70
N LEU A 139 -4.87 -7.30 12.18
CA LEU A 139 -4.66 -7.43 10.73
C LEU A 139 -4.94 -8.87 10.30
N LYS A 140 -5.77 -9.05 9.28
CA LYS A 140 -6.00 -10.34 8.60
C LYS A 140 -5.36 -10.29 7.22
N PHE A 141 -4.59 -11.31 6.87
CA PHE A 141 -3.90 -11.41 5.59
C PHE A 141 -4.68 -12.26 4.59
N ILE A 142 -4.77 -11.79 3.36
CA ILE A 142 -5.55 -12.42 2.29
C ILE A 142 -4.61 -12.61 1.11
N ALA A 143 -4.33 -13.85 0.72
CA ALA A 143 -3.40 -14.08 -0.39
C ALA A 143 -4.06 -13.63 -1.70
N ALA A 144 -3.36 -12.82 -2.48
CA ALA A 144 -3.82 -12.31 -3.78
C ALA A 144 -2.69 -12.39 -4.83
N PRO A 145 -2.05 -13.55 -5.02
CA PRO A 145 -0.82 -13.65 -5.81
C PRO A 145 -1.10 -13.44 -7.30
N ASN A 146 -0.06 -13.00 -8.02
CA ASN A 146 -0.07 -12.72 -9.46
C ASN A 146 -1.02 -11.59 -9.85
N LEU A 147 -1.09 -10.54 -9.04
CA LEU A 147 -1.72 -9.28 -9.39
C LEU A 147 -0.59 -8.29 -9.66
N HIS A 148 -0.07 -8.30 -10.89
CA HIS A 148 1.20 -7.67 -11.28
C HIS A 148 2.43 -8.47 -10.81
N TRP A 149 2.56 -8.82 -9.52
CA TRP A 149 3.67 -9.65 -9.03
C TRP A 149 3.22 -10.95 -8.30
N PRO A 150 4.08 -11.99 -8.23
CA PRO A 150 3.72 -13.27 -7.61
C PRO A 150 3.55 -13.26 -6.09
N ASP A 151 3.97 -12.18 -5.42
CA ASP A 151 4.01 -12.05 -3.97
C ASP A 151 2.83 -11.31 -3.37
N THR A 152 1.98 -10.70 -4.21
CA THR A 152 0.90 -9.82 -3.77
C THR A 152 -0.04 -10.48 -2.75
N MET A 153 -0.36 -9.74 -1.70
CA MET A 153 -1.40 -10.06 -0.71
C MET A 153 -2.19 -8.81 -0.36
N TYR A 154 -3.32 -8.96 0.32
CA TYR A 154 -4.01 -7.84 0.96
C TYR A 154 -3.92 -7.96 2.47
N SER A 155 -3.96 -6.81 3.13
CA SER A 155 -4.06 -6.72 4.58
C SER A 155 -5.36 -6.04 4.96
N TYR A 156 -6.15 -6.65 5.84
CA TYR A 156 -7.45 -6.14 6.27
C TYR A 156 -7.42 -5.82 7.76
N LEU A 157 -7.60 -4.55 8.11
CA LEU A 157 -7.69 -4.07 9.49
C LEU A 157 -9.14 -4.22 9.97
N VAL A 158 -9.38 -5.24 10.79
CA VAL A 158 -10.71 -5.79 11.07
C VAL A 158 -11.63 -4.77 11.73
N GLU A 159 -11.14 -4.10 12.77
CA GLU A 159 -11.92 -3.21 13.62
C GLU A 159 -12.31 -1.91 12.88
N GLU A 160 -11.48 -1.48 11.93
CA GLU A 160 -11.71 -0.26 11.15
C GLU A 160 -12.31 -0.50 9.78
N LYS A 161 -12.38 -1.76 9.35
CA LYS A 161 -12.95 -2.17 8.05
C LYS A 161 -12.18 -1.55 6.88
N ILE A 162 -10.86 -1.50 7.00
CA ILE A 162 -9.93 -0.94 6.02
C ILE A 162 -9.18 -2.08 5.33
N LEU A 163 -9.20 -2.08 4.00
CA LEU A 163 -8.46 -3.02 3.16
C LEU A 163 -7.27 -2.30 2.52
N PHE A 164 -6.06 -2.80 2.75
CA PHE A 164 -4.83 -2.33 2.09
C PHE A 164 -4.52 -3.27 0.93
N THR A 165 -4.44 -2.71 -0.29
CA THR A 165 -4.47 -3.49 -1.53
C THR A 165 -3.25 -3.30 -2.43
N CYS A 166 -2.37 -2.36 -2.09
CA CYS A 166 -1.26 -1.95 -2.95
C CYS A 166 -1.78 -1.69 -4.37
N ASP A 167 -1.21 -2.28 -5.42
CA ASP A 167 -1.59 -2.04 -6.82
C ASP A 167 -3.06 -2.28 -7.14
N SER A 168 -3.70 -3.23 -6.47
CA SER A 168 -5.11 -3.52 -6.74
C SER A 168 -5.99 -2.33 -6.43
N PHE A 169 -6.87 -1.99 -7.38
CA PHE A 169 -7.74 -0.82 -7.33
C PHE A 169 -6.99 0.53 -7.29
N GLY A 170 -5.70 0.54 -7.64
CA GLY A 170 -4.91 1.77 -7.74
C GLY A 170 -5.19 2.59 -9.00
N SER A 171 -4.58 3.77 -9.05
CA SER A 171 -4.52 4.60 -10.26
C SER A 171 -3.31 5.54 -10.19
N HIS A 172 -2.71 5.87 -11.33
CA HIS A 172 -1.71 6.94 -11.39
C HIS A 172 -2.42 8.30 -11.47
N PHE A 173 -2.80 8.81 -10.30
CA PHE A 173 -3.52 10.08 -10.16
C PHE A 173 -3.08 10.81 -8.89
N CYS A 174 -2.37 11.92 -9.05
CA CYS A 174 -1.79 12.68 -7.95
C CYS A 174 -2.58 13.96 -7.66
N LYS A 175 -3.25 14.00 -6.51
CA LYS A 175 -3.91 15.19 -5.95
C LYS A 175 -3.78 15.20 -4.44
N LYS A 176 -3.59 16.39 -3.86
CA LYS A 176 -3.36 16.57 -2.42
C LYS A 176 -4.51 16.09 -1.55
N GLU A 177 -5.73 16.14 -2.08
CA GLU A 177 -6.93 15.75 -1.34
C GLU A 177 -7.01 14.24 -1.10
N MET A 178 -6.38 13.43 -1.97
CA MET A 178 -6.19 11.97 -1.88
C MET A 178 -7.42 11.08 -1.64
N PHE A 179 -8.61 11.59 -1.36
CA PHE A 179 -9.81 10.78 -1.19
C PHE A 179 -10.69 10.82 -2.44
N ASP A 180 -11.26 9.68 -2.82
CA ASP A 180 -12.09 9.51 -4.00
C ASP A 180 -13.30 10.47 -4.10
N ASP A 181 -13.78 10.99 -2.98
CA ASP A 181 -14.85 11.99 -2.89
C ASP A 181 -14.39 13.44 -2.83
N LEU A 182 -13.09 13.70 -2.66
CA LEU A 182 -12.53 15.05 -2.57
C LEU A 182 -11.70 15.44 -3.80
N VAL A 183 -11.26 14.46 -4.59
CA VAL A 183 -10.53 14.70 -5.83
C VAL A 183 -11.47 14.89 -7.03
N PRO A 184 -11.01 15.57 -8.11
CA PRO A 184 -11.71 15.53 -9.39
C PRO A 184 -11.87 14.10 -9.92
N ASN A 185 -12.77 13.93 -10.90
CA ASN A 185 -12.94 12.63 -11.56
C ASN A 185 -11.59 12.09 -12.08
N PHE A 186 -11.26 10.86 -11.70
CA PHE A 186 -10.04 10.13 -12.05
C PHE A 186 -10.35 8.79 -12.76
N ASP A 187 -11.56 8.63 -13.29
CA ASP A 187 -12.01 7.38 -13.92
C ASP A 187 -11.15 7.01 -15.14
N ASP A 188 -10.64 8.00 -15.88
CA ASP A 188 -9.74 7.77 -17.01
C ASP A 188 -8.38 7.22 -16.55
N ALA A 189 -7.81 7.78 -15.48
CA ALA A 189 -6.58 7.30 -14.87
C ALA A 189 -6.74 5.89 -14.28
N TYR A 190 -7.90 5.62 -13.67
CA TYR A 190 -8.25 4.32 -13.13
C TYR A 190 -8.36 3.25 -14.22
N GLN A 191 -9.13 3.54 -15.27
CA GLN A 191 -9.32 2.63 -16.40
C GLN A 191 -7.98 2.34 -17.10
N TYR A 192 -7.16 3.38 -17.31
CA TYR A 192 -5.86 3.21 -17.94
C TYR A 192 -4.90 2.37 -17.09
N TYR A 193 -4.86 2.60 -15.76
CA TYR A 193 -4.10 1.77 -14.82
C TYR A 193 -4.54 0.30 -14.89
N PHE A 194 -5.85 0.04 -14.87
CA PHE A 194 -6.38 -1.30 -15.03
C PHE A 194 -5.94 -1.94 -16.34
N ASP A 195 -6.15 -1.26 -17.48
CA ASP A 195 -5.87 -1.80 -18.81
C ASP A 195 -4.39 -2.18 -19.01
N VAL A 196 -3.47 -1.41 -18.43
CA VAL A 196 -2.02 -1.62 -18.57
C VAL A 196 -1.49 -2.61 -17.56
N ILE A 197 -1.82 -2.45 -16.27
CA ILE A 197 -1.14 -3.17 -15.17
C ILE A 197 -1.91 -4.44 -14.80
N LEU A 198 -3.23 -4.36 -14.60
CA LEU A 198 -3.99 -5.44 -13.96
C LEU A 198 -4.79 -6.32 -14.92
N LYS A 199 -5.18 -5.82 -16.09
CA LYS A 199 -5.92 -6.58 -17.11
C LYS A 199 -5.21 -7.85 -17.59
N PRO A 200 -3.87 -7.88 -17.78
CA PRO A 200 -3.14 -9.13 -18.06
C PRO A 200 -3.34 -10.20 -16.97
N TYR A 201 -3.66 -9.78 -15.74
CA TYR A 201 -3.86 -10.61 -14.55
C TYR A 201 -5.32 -10.75 -14.12
N SER A 202 -6.28 -10.34 -14.97
CA SER A 202 -7.73 -10.31 -14.68
C SER A 202 -8.29 -11.59 -14.05
N LYS A 203 -7.83 -12.78 -14.47
CA LYS A 203 -8.23 -14.07 -13.86
C LYS A 203 -7.85 -14.19 -12.38
N PHE A 204 -6.69 -13.65 -11.99
CA PHE A 204 -6.26 -13.60 -10.60
C PHE A 204 -7.03 -12.52 -9.84
N MET A 205 -7.35 -11.41 -10.51
CA MET A 205 -8.09 -10.30 -9.93
C MET A 205 -9.52 -10.70 -9.54
N LEU A 206 -10.23 -11.42 -10.41
CA LEU A 206 -11.55 -11.99 -10.08
C LEU A 206 -11.49 -12.92 -8.85
N LYS A 207 -10.44 -13.73 -8.71
CA LYS A 207 -10.24 -14.58 -7.52
C LYS A 207 -9.96 -13.77 -6.27
N ALA A 208 -9.25 -12.65 -6.38
CA ALA A 208 -8.97 -11.75 -5.27
C ALA A 208 -10.25 -11.03 -4.81
N ILE A 209 -11.08 -10.57 -5.76
CA ILE A 209 -12.39 -9.97 -5.50
C ILE A 209 -13.32 -10.95 -4.76
N GLU A 210 -13.40 -12.20 -5.23
CA GLU A 210 -14.22 -13.22 -4.56
C GLU A 210 -13.78 -13.48 -3.10
N LYS A 211 -12.48 -13.36 -2.79
CA LYS A 211 -11.97 -13.51 -1.41
C LYS A 211 -12.37 -12.35 -0.49
N ILE A 212 -12.56 -11.15 -1.03
CA ILE A 212 -12.91 -9.96 -0.23
C ILE A 212 -14.41 -9.66 -0.23
N LYS A 213 -15.21 -10.34 -1.06
CA LYS A 213 -16.65 -10.10 -1.25
C LYS A 213 -17.50 -10.16 0.02
N GLN A 214 -17.11 -10.99 0.99
CA GLN A 214 -17.81 -11.13 2.27
C GLN A 214 -17.29 -10.19 3.36
N LEU A 215 -16.23 -9.43 3.09
CA LEU A 215 -15.71 -8.45 4.05
C LEU A 215 -16.62 -7.21 4.02
N GLU A 216 -16.90 -6.68 5.21
CA GLU A 216 -17.48 -5.36 5.30
C GLU A 216 -16.37 -4.33 5.13
N ILE A 217 -16.27 -3.71 3.96
CA ILE A 217 -15.22 -2.73 3.64
C ILE A 217 -15.81 -1.32 3.72
N LYS A 218 -15.18 -0.46 4.52
CA LYS A 218 -15.45 0.98 4.57
C LYS A 218 -14.49 1.77 3.69
N THR A 219 -13.23 1.38 3.67
CA THR A 219 -12.17 2.09 2.94
C THR A 219 -11.20 1.11 2.30
N ILE A 220 -10.81 1.38 1.05
CA ILE A 220 -9.69 0.73 0.37
C ILE A 220 -8.52 1.72 0.31
N CYS A 221 -7.42 1.32 0.92
CA CYS A 221 -6.14 2.01 0.93
C CYS A 221 -5.23 1.39 -0.15
N THR A 222 -5.14 2.07 -1.29
CA THR A 222 -4.41 1.65 -2.50
C THR A 222 -2.92 1.96 -2.40
N GLY A 223 -2.10 1.35 -3.25
CA GLY A 223 -0.66 1.66 -3.40
C GLY A 223 -0.41 2.91 -4.25
N HIS A 224 -1.34 3.24 -5.15
CA HIS A 224 -1.28 4.42 -6.01
C HIS A 224 -2.64 5.11 -6.09
N GLY A 225 -2.59 6.44 -6.15
CA GLY A 225 -3.74 7.30 -6.37
C GLY A 225 -4.64 7.42 -5.14
N PRO A 226 -5.89 7.87 -5.35
CA PRO A 226 -6.81 8.16 -4.26
C PRO A 226 -7.16 6.94 -3.40
N ILE A 227 -7.33 7.18 -2.10
CA ILE A 227 -7.94 6.30 -1.11
C ILE A 227 -9.44 6.25 -1.40
N LEU A 228 -9.98 5.04 -1.55
CA LEU A 228 -11.37 4.82 -1.94
C LEU A 228 -12.22 4.62 -0.68
N ARG A 229 -12.99 5.63 -0.27
CA ARG A 229 -13.85 5.56 0.93
C ARG A 229 -15.34 5.72 0.64
N THR A 230 -15.69 6.41 -0.45
CA THR A 230 -17.09 6.71 -0.77
C THR A 230 -17.59 5.88 -1.95
N TYR A 231 -16.77 5.78 -2.99
CA TYR A 231 -17.14 5.18 -4.26
C TYR A 231 -16.37 3.89 -4.54
N TRP A 232 -15.73 3.29 -3.54
CA TRP A 232 -14.91 2.09 -3.72
C TRP A 232 -15.63 0.95 -4.45
N LYS A 233 -16.93 0.75 -4.20
CA LYS A 233 -17.74 -0.29 -4.88
C LYS A 233 -17.79 -0.09 -6.38
N LYS A 234 -18.01 1.16 -6.84
CA LYS A 234 -18.00 1.51 -8.26
C LYS A 234 -16.71 1.03 -8.92
N TYR A 235 -15.58 1.27 -8.26
CA TYR A 235 -14.26 0.93 -8.79
C TYR A 235 -13.98 -0.57 -8.77
N VAL A 236 -14.36 -1.29 -7.70
CA VAL A 236 -14.26 -2.76 -7.65
C VAL A 236 -15.13 -3.42 -8.72
N ASP A 237 -16.35 -2.92 -8.92
CA ASP A 237 -17.31 -3.48 -9.89
C ASP A 237 -16.83 -3.33 -11.35
N LEU A 238 -15.94 -2.37 -11.66
CA LEU A 238 -15.34 -2.24 -13.00
C LEU A 238 -14.42 -3.42 -13.39
N TYR A 239 -14.01 -4.24 -12.43
CA TYR A 239 -13.19 -5.44 -12.67
C TYR A 239 -14.02 -6.69 -12.95
N CYS A 240 -15.34 -6.64 -12.75
CA CYS A 240 -16.26 -7.77 -12.85
C CYS A 240 -17.09 -7.71 -14.13
#